data_AF-A0A133YUF7-F1
#
_entry.id   AF-A0A133YUF7-F1
#
_cell.length_a   1.000
_cell.length_b   1.000
_cell.length_c   1.000
_cell.angle_alpha   90.00
_cell.angle_beta   90.00
_cell.angle_gamma   90.00
#
_symmetry.space_group_name_H-M   'P 1'
#
loop_
_entity.id
_entity.type
_entity.pdbx_description
1 polymer ?
#
loop_
_entity_poly.entity_id
_entity_poly.type
_entity_poly.pdbx_seq_one_letter_code
_entity_poly.pdbx_strand_id
1 'polypeptide(L)'
;MQISTIRKSITTLALLLVFSVSHAQKVIKVEKPGELSKQITSSEKFSITDLTISGSINGADILCLREMAGRDIEGRPTEGKLSTLDLSGAKIVANGGNYYQVRENAFKDCGKLVSIVLPNSLKEISKCAFAGCKSLTSVTFPSQLEKIGAQAFENCTSLATLSELPSSLSEIEEKAFYNTAVTAYTVAEDNDYYCASNGVLYDADKISIQLYPAGSSATSFEIPGSVGEIDEYAFAYAKNLKNICLPEGLTNVSKYAFEHAGLEQFTSLASNLSIGESAFSDCVELQTVDFKGAIGGIGSYAFKNNNKLSVVQFTGSAMPEFGQHVFTPKAVKLKVYVEKNLIDKFNDAFSTKKVASGTMYEILDITTSGIAKQSVYESNIDKVHFDVCGRKISKHNKGLHIIRYSDGRVVKRMVK
;
A
#
# COMPACT_ATOMS: atom_id res chain seq x y z
N MET A 1 -4.69 -52.97 8.82
CA MET A 1 -3.45 -53.19 9.61
C MET A 1 -2.34 -53.42 8.61
N GLN A 2 -1.21 -52.72 8.51
CA GLN A 2 -0.47 -51.70 9.27
C GLN A 2 0.37 -50.94 8.20
N ILE A 3 0.49 -49.59 8.21
CA ILE A 3 1.66 -48.78 8.69
C ILE A 3 2.98 -49.25 8.02
N SER A 4 3.87 -48.48 7.36
CA SER A 4 4.06 -47.05 7.06
C SER A 4 5.40 -46.87 6.29
N THR A 5 5.62 -45.71 5.65
CA THR A 5 6.89 -44.96 5.44
C THR A 5 8.03 -45.67 4.65
N ILE A 6 8.59 -45.13 3.55
CA ILE A 6 9.49 -43.96 3.46
C ILE A 6 9.62 -43.59 1.96
N ARG A 7 9.31 -42.34 1.58
CA ARG A 7 9.87 -41.69 0.38
C ARG A 7 10.70 -40.50 0.87
N LYS A 8 12.02 -40.65 0.87
CA LYS A 8 12.99 -39.57 1.10
C LYS A 8 13.47 -39.01 -0.25
N SER A 9 13.27 -37.71 -0.40
CA SER A 9 14.05 -36.71 -1.14
C SER A 9 14.68 -37.10 -2.48
N ILE A 10 14.06 -36.61 -3.56
CA ILE A 10 14.78 -36.16 -4.75
C ILE A 10 15.02 -34.66 -4.55
N THR A 11 16.25 -34.30 -4.18
CA THR A 11 16.72 -32.92 -4.13
C THR A 11 16.93 -32.46 -5.58
N THR A 12 15.99 -31.69 -6.12
CA THR A 12 16.20 -30.99 -7.40
C THR A 12 17.10 -29.78 -7.12
N LEU A 13 18.34 -29.91 -7.55
CA LEU A 13 19.36 -28.88 -7.63
C LEU A 13 18.82 -27.72 -8.49
N ALA A 14 18.32 -26.65 -7.88
CA ALA A 14 18.06 -25.40 -8.57
C ALA A 14 19.41 -24.74 -8.83
N LEU A 15 19.94 -24.96 -10.03
CA LEU A 15 21.09 -24.27 -10.58
C LEU A 15 20.72 -22.80 -10.77
N LEU A 16 20.88 -21.97 -9.73
CA LEU A 16 20.92 -20.53 -9.88
C LEU A 16 22.17 -20.21 -10.72
N LEU A 17 21.95 -19.84 -11.99
CA LEU A 17 22.91 -19.07 -12.77
C LEU A 17 23.06 -17.70 -12.09
N VAL A 18 23.90 -17.66 -11.06
CA VAL A 18 24.43 -16.41 -10.53
C VAL A 18 25.40 -15.92 -11.59
N PHE A 19 25.01 -14.88 -12.35
CA PHE A 19 26.00 -14.08 -13.06
C PHE A 19 27.04 -13.69 -12.03
N SER A 20 28.27 -14.18 -12.17
CA SER A 20 29.38 -13.82 -11.31
C SER A 20 29.77 -12.38 -11.63
N VAL A 21 29.00 -11.43 -11.11
CA VAL A 21 29.49 -10.07 -10.89
C VAL A 21 30.63 -10.24 -9.91
N SER A 22 31.84 -9.77 -10.26
CA SER A 22 32.92 -9.70 -9.28
C SER A 22 32.48 -8.72 -8.21
N HIS A 23 32.00 -9.22 -7.07
CA HIS A 23 31.61 -8.40 -5.94
C HIS A 23 32.90 -7.86 -5.33
N ALA A 24 33.14 -6.56 -5.49
CA ALA A 24 34.23 -5.88 -4.79
C ALA A 24 33.77 -5.68 -3.34
N GLN A 25 33.87 -6.74 -2.55
CA GLN A 25 33.46 -6.77 -1.15
C GLN A 25 34.53 -6.15 -0.27
N LYS A 26 34.12 -5.28 0.66
CA LYS A 26 35.00 -4.69 1.65
C LYS A 26 34.34 -4.64 3.03
N VAL A 27 35.11 -4.92 4.06
CA VAL A 27 34.70 -4.79 5.47
C VAL A 27 35.58 -3.73 6.11
N ILE A 28 34.98 -2.74 6.75
CA ILE A 28 35.69 -1.61 7.34
C ILE A 28 35.19 -1.39 8.77
N LYS A 29 36.14 -1.21 9.70
CA LYS A 29 35.87 -0.73 11.06
C LYS A 29 36.31 0.72 11.16
N VAL A 30 35.33 1.63 11.27
CA VAL A 30 35.57 3.05 11.45
C VAL A 30 36.00 3.30 12.89
N GLU A 31 37.32 3.38 13.10
CA GLU A 31 37.92 3.64 14.42
C GLU A 31 37.60 5.04 14.94
N LYS A 32 37.45 6.02 14.03
CA LYS A 32 37.12 7.41 14.36
C LYS A 32 36.04 7.96 13.42
N PRO A 33 34.93 8.50 13.95
CA PRO A 33 33.87 9.06 13.13
C PRO A 33 34.36 10.18 12.20
N GLY A 34 33.91 10.15 10.97
CA GLY A 34 34.24 11.08 9.88
C GLY A 34 35.50 10.72 9.10
N GLU A 35 36.12 9.57 9.38
CA GLU A 35 37.38 9.14 8.76
C GLU A 35 37.23 7.94 7.81
N LEU A 36 36.01 7.52 7.47
CA LEU A 36 35.77 6.46 6.48
C LEU A 36 36.50 6.74 5.16
N SER A 37 36.45 7.98 4.68
CA SER A 37 37.11 8.41 3.43
C SER A 37 38.63 8.29 3.47
N LYS A 38 39.26 8.20 4.66
CA LYS A 38 40.71 7.94 4.80
C LYS A 38 41.05 6.45 4.73
N GLN A 39 40.06 5.58 4.95
CA GLN A 39 40.21 4.12 4.91
C GLN A 39 39.84 3.52 3.54
N ILE A 40 39.42 4.38 2.60
CA ILE A 40 39.05 4.05 1.24
C ILE A 40 39.89 4.89 0.29
N THR A 41 40.70 4.26 -0.53
CA THR A 41 41.48 4.93 -1.59
C THR A 41 40.56 5.55 -2.64
N SER A 42 41.00 6.64 -3.28
CA SER A 42 40.22 7.30 -4.33
C SER A 42 39.90 6.38 -5.51
N SER A 43 40.77 5.40 -5.80
CA SER A 43 40.59 4.42 -6.88
C SER A 43 39.57 3.33 -6.55
N GLU A 44 39.38 2.98 -5.27
CA GLU A 44 38.44 1.92 -4.88
C GLU A 44 37.05 2.46 -4.49
N LYS A 45 36.95 3.73 -4.09
CA LYS A 45 35.71 4.35 -3.62
C LYS A 45 34.51 4.11 -4.54
N PHE A 46 34.71 4.22 -5.85
CA PHE A 46 33.63 4.05 -6.84
C PHE A 46 33.60 2.66 -7.49
N SER A 47 34.43 1.71 -7.05
CA SER A 47 34.42 0.33 -7.55
C SER A 47 33.83 -0.67 -6.56
N ILE A 48 33.82 -0.37 -5.25
CA ILE A 48 33.18 -1.19 -4.21
C ILE A 48 31.69 -1.33 -4.50
N THR A 49 31.22 -2.59 -4.50
CA THR A 49 29.81 -2.95 -4.69
C THR A 49 29.15 -3.39 -3.38
N ASP A 50 29.92 -4.00 -2.47
CA ASP A 50 29.42 -4.57 -1.23
C ASP A 50 30.29 -4.10 -0.06
N LEU A 51 29.68 -3.40 0.89
CA LEU A 51 30.39 -2.77 1.99
C LEU A 51 29.74 -3.10 3.33
N THR A 52 30.52 -3.65 4.24
CA THR A 52 30.13 -3.82 5.65
C THR A 52 30.89 -2.82 6.50
N ILE A 53 30.17 -2.00 7.26
CA ILE A 53 30.73 -1.00 8.17
C ILE A 53 30.43 -1.38 9.63
N SER A 54 31.46 -1.27 10.46
CA SER A 54 31.33 -1.29 11.91
C SER A 54 32.01 -0.10 12.57
N GLY A 55 31.75 0.13 13.85
CA GLY A 55 32.31 1.26 14.60
C GLY A 55 31.41 2.50 14.55
N SER A 56 31.93 3.63 15.02
CA SER A 56 31.14 4.86 15.12
C SER A 56 31.26 5.68 13.84
N ILE A 57 30.11 6.02 13.24
CA ILE A 57 30.04 6.82 12.01
C ILE A 57 29.25 8.12 12.24
N ASN A 58 29.58 9.16 11.48
CA ASN A 58 28.89 10.46 11.56
C ASN A 58 28.47 10.97 10.17
N GLY A 59 28.00 12.22 10.07
CA GLY A 59 27.50 12.78 8.81
C GLY A 59 28.51 12.76 7.64
N ALA A 60 29.81 12.88 7.92
CA ALA A 60 30.84 12.84 6.88
C ALA A 60 31.05 11.41 6.33
N ASP A 61 30.94 10.38 7.17
CA ASP A 61 31.01 8.99 6.71
C ASP A 61 29.78 8.63 5.89
N ILE A 62 28.59 9.04 6.34
CA ILE A 62 27.35 8.79 5.60
C ILE A 62 27.37 9.51 4.26
N LEU A 63 27.92 10.74 4.17
CA LEU A 63 28.15 11.40 2.88
C LEU A 63 29.09 10.61 1.97
N CYS A 64 30.19 10.08 2.51
CA CYS A 64 31.08 9.20 1.74
C CYS A 64 30.32 7.96 1.22
N LEU A 65 29.48 7.32 2.04
CA LEU A 65 28.65 6.19 1.64
C LEU A 65 27.62 6.57 0.57
N ARG A 66 26.98 7.73 0.69
CA ARG A 66 26.04 8.29 -0.30
C ARG A 66 26.70 8.47 -1.66
N GLU A 67 27.91 9.04 -1.67
CA GLU A 67 28.72 9.20 -2.89
C GLU A 67 29.11 7.85 -3.49
N MET A 68 29.41 6.85 -2.68
CA MET A 68 29.63 5.48 -3.14
C MET A 68 28.34 4.84 -3.68
N ALA A 69 27.17 5.23 -3.18
CA ALA A 69 25.85 4.80 -3.63
C ALA A 69 25.28 5.61 -4.81
N GLY A 70 26.07 6.51 -5.40
CA GLY A 70 25.75 7.15 -6.68
C GLY A 70 25.27 8.60 -6.59
N ARG A 71 25.32 9.26 -5.43
CA ARG A 71 24.89 10.67 -5.27
C ARG A 71 25.83 11.48 -4.40
N ASP A 72 26.16 12.70 -4.82
CA ASP A 72 26.86 13.66 -3.96
C ASP A 72 25.88 14.43 -3.06
N ILE A 73 26.41 15.40 -2.31
CA ILE A 73 25.64 16.22 -1.37
C ILE A 73 24.58 17.10 -2.06
N GLU A 74 24.86 17.60 -3.27
CA GLU A 74 23.89 18.35 -4.08
C GLU A 74 22.89 17.44 -4.81
N GLY A 75 23.00 16.12 -4.66
CA GLY A 75 22.15 15.13 -5.33
C GLY A 75 22.52 14.89 -6.80
N ARG A 76 23.70 15.33 -7.24
CA ARG A 76 24.20 15.03 -8.58
C ARG A 76 24.71 13.59 -8.65
N PRO A 77 24.62 12.94 -9.82
CA PRO A 77 25.14 11.59 -9.99
C PRO A 77 26.65 11.50 -9.76
N THR A 78 27.10 10.43 -9.11
CA THR A 78 28.51 10.05 -9.01
C THR A 78 28.75 8.73 -9.75
N GLU A 79 30.01 8.33 -9.90
CA GLU A 79 30.39 7.02 -10.48
C GLU A 79 30.23 5.85 -9.49
N GLY A 80 29.68 6.11 -8.30
CA GLY A 80 29.50 5.13 -7.24
C GLY A 80 28.73 3.87 -7.68
N LYS A 81 29.23 2.71 -7.27
CA LYS A 81 28.68 1.39 -7.60
C LYS A 81 28.15 0.61 -6.39
N LEU A 82 28.15 1.22 -5.20
CA LEU A 82 27.71 0.57 -3.97
C LEU A 82 26.25 0.12 -4.10
N SER A 83 26.04 -1.19 -4.09
CA SER A 83 24.74 -1.83 -4.22
C SER A 83 24.27 -2.48 -2.91
N THR A 84 25.20 -2.98 -2.10
CA THR A 84 24.89 -3.65 -0.83
C THR A 84 25.61 -2.93 0.29
N LEU A 85 24.86 -2.49 1.30
CA LEU A 85 25.43 -1.80 2.45
C LEU A 85 24.96 -2.43 3.76
N ASP A 86 25.87 -3.00 4.52
CA ASP A 86 25.61 -3.53 5.85
C ASP A 86 26.17 -2.60 6.92
N LEU A 87 25.28 -1.95 7.68
CA LEU A 87 25.63 -1.07 8.79
C LEU A 87 25.28 -1.68 10.16
N SER A 88 24.96 -2.98 10.25
CA SER A 88 24.53 -3.62 11.49
C SER A 88 25.52 -3.45 12.66
N GLY A 89 26.82 -3.43 12.36
CA GLY A 89 27.89 -3.18 13.33
C GLY A 89 28.22 -1.70 13.56
N ALA A 90 27.55 -0.78 12.87
CA ALA A 90 27.79 0.65 12.96
C ALA A 90 26.96 1.28 14.08
N LYS A 91 27.43 2.41 14.60
CA LYS A 91 26.69 3.30 15.51
C LYS A 91 26.75 4.71 14.97
N ILE A 92 25.59 5.29 14.67
CA ILE A 92 25.53 6.70 14.25
C ILE A 92 25.74 7.59 15.48
N VAL A 93 26.73 8.47 15.40
CA VAL A 93 27.01 9.50 16.41
C VAL A 93 26.78 10.89 15.83
N ALA A 94 26.48 11.85 16.68
CA ALA A 94 26.27 13.24 16.28
C ALA A 94 27.53 13.86 15.66
N ASN A 95 27.35 14.95 14.90
CA ASN A 95 28.36 15.76 14.20
C ASN A 95 28.82 15.19 12.84
N GLY A 96 29.87 15.79 12.26
CA GLY A 96 30.29 15.58 10.86
C GLY A 96 29.71 16.68 9.95
N GLY A 97 30.48 17.14 8.97
CA GLY A 97 30.03 18.19 8.03
C GLY A 97 28.69 17.81 7.39
N ASN A 98 27.77 18.77 7.30
CA ASN A 98 26.44 18.60 6.70
C ASN A 98 25.53 17.55 7.35
N TYR A 99 25.77 17.19 8.63
CA TYR A 99 24.99 16.24 9.43
C TYR A 99 23.48 16.35 9.25
N TYR A 100 22.91 17.56 9.19
CA TYR A 100 21.46 17.76 9.04
C TYR A 100 20.94 17.41 7.64
N GLN A 101 21.69 17.74 6.57
CA GLN A 101 21.34 17.38 5.18
C GLN A 101 21.60 15.91 4.84
N VAL A 102 22.39 15.23 5.67
CA VAL A 102 22.66 13.79 5.56
C VAL A 102 21.78 13.00 6.54
N ARG A 103 21.20 13.65 7.55
CA ARG A 103 20.17 13.08 8.42
C ARG A 103 18.85 12.98 7.67
N GLU A 104 18.33 14.10 7.20
CA GLU A 104 17.21 14.10 6.25
C GLU A 104 17.77 13.84 4.85
N ASN A 105 17.20 12.93 4.07
CA ASN A 105 17.68 12.59 2.72
C ASN A 105 18.99 11.78 2.63
N ALA A 106 19.46 11.11 3.70
CA ALA A 106 20.75 10.37 3.76
C ALA A 106 21.21 9.70 2.45
N PHE A 107 20.35 8.86 1.88
CA PHE A 107 20.53 8.11 0.64
C PHE A 107 19.48 8.46 -0.43
N LYS A 108 18.81 9.62 -0.32
CA LYS A 108 17.85 10.08 -1.33
C LYS A 108 18.44 10.03 -2.74
N ASP A 109 17.69 9.44 -3.66
CA ASP A 109 18.00 9.21 -5.06
C ASP A 109 19.21 8.30 -5.33
N CYS A 110 19.73 7.57 -4.33
CA CYS A 110 20.80 6.57 -4.51
C CYS A 110 20.30 5.32 -5.27
N GLY A 111 19.98 5.49 -6.56
CA GLY A 111 19.39 4.47 -7.42
C GLY A 111 20.31 3.30 -7.80
N LYS A 112 21.48 3.16 -7.17
CA LYS A 112 22.35 1.98 -7.28
C LYS A 112 22.22 1.04 -6.08
N LEU A 113 21.77 1.55 -4.94
CA LEU A 113 21.59 0.79 -3.72
C LEU A 113 20.45 -0.23 -3.92
N VAL A 114 20.77 -1.51 -3.76
CA VAL A 114 19.86 -2.66 -3.90
C VAL A 114 19.40 -3.17 -2.54
N SER A 115 20.29 -3.19 -1.55
CA SER A 115 19.92 -3.61 -0.19
C SER A 115 20.69 -2.85 0.88
N ILE A 116 20.05 -2.67 2.03
CA ILE A 116 20.67 -2.07 3.21
C ILE A 116 20.26 -2.76 4.50
N VAL A 117 21.23 -3.01 5.37
CA VAL A 117 21.01 -3.38 6.78
C VAL A 117 21.31 -2.15 7.62
N LEU A 118 20.31 -1.67 8.35
CA LEU A 118 20.44 -0.45 9.14
C LEU A 118 21.19 -0.69 10.46
N PRO A 119 21.80 0.36 11.05
CA PRO A 119 22.52 0.25 12.32
C PRO A 119 21.62 -0.20 13.46
N ASN A 120 22.04 -1.20 14.24
CA ASN A 120 21.26 -1.74 15.37
C ASN A 120 20.89 -0.69 16.42
N SER A 121 21.67 0.40 16.54
CA SER A 121 21.40 1.49 17.48
C SER A 121 20.48 2.59 16.93
N LEU A 122 20.02 2.48 15.68
CA LEU A 122 19.23 3.51 15.03
C LEU A 122 17.78 3.47 15.54
N LYS A 123 17.31 4.61 16.06
CA LYS A 123 15.95 4.78 16.57
C LYS A 123 14.99 5.41 15.57
N GLU A 124 15.50 6.15 14.60
CA GLU A 124 14.68 6.90 13.65
C GLU A 124 15.26 6.79 12.25
N ILE A 125 14.41 6.45 11.27
CA ILE A 125 14.70 6.68 9.85
C ILE A 125 14.11 8.03 9.50
N SER A 126 14.95 9.04 9.32
CA SER A 126 14.48 10.41 9.13
C SER A 126 13.80 10.64 7.77
N LYS A 127 13.13 11.79 7.66
CA LYS A 127 12.41 12.23 6.47
C LYS A 127 13.23 12.04 5.19
N CYS A 128 12.59 11.47 4.16
CA CYS A 128 13.17 11.23 2.84
C CYS A 128 14.47 10.41 2.79
N ALA A 129 14.87 9.72 3.88
CA ALA A 129 16.19 9.09 3.99
C ALA A 129 16.59 8.21 2.79
N PHE A 130 15.65 7.48 2.20
CA PHE A 130 15.86 6.60 1.03
C PHE A 130 14.95 6.96 -0.15
N ALA A 131 14.26 8.11 -0.12
CA ALA A 131 13.34 8.52 -1.18
C ALA A 131 14.00 8.42 -2.57
N GLY A 132 13.34 7.82 -3.54
CA GLY A 132 13.85 7.68 -4.91
C GLY A 132 14.96 6.64 -5.11
N CYS A 133 15.27 5.79 -4.10
CA CYS A 133 16.15 4.63 -4.29
C CYS A 133 15.44 3.54 -5.13
N LYS A 134 15.33 3.77 -6.45
CA LYS A 134 14.52 2.93 -7.37
C LYS A 134 15.01 1.49 -7.52
N SER A 135 16.26 1.19 -7.18
CA SER A 135 16.83 -0.17 -7.21
C SER A 135 16.79 -0.89 -5.87
N LEU A 136 16.41 -0.20 -4.78
CA LEU A 136 16.36 -0.79 -3.44
C LEU A 136 15.26 -1.84 -3.43
N THR A 137 15.61 -3.10 -3.19
CA THR A 137 14.68 -4.24 -3.15
C THR A 137 14.36 -4.70 -1.73
N SER A 138 15.29 -4.48 -0.80
CA SER A 138 15.18 -4.92 0.59
C SER A 138 15.81 -3.95 1.60
N VAL A 139 15.18 -3.86 2.77
CA VAL A 139 15.66 -3.11 3.93
C VAL A 139 15.54 -4.00 5.16
N THR A 140 16.61 -4.08 5.95
CA THR A 140 16.58 -4.71 7.28
C THR A 140 16.56 -3.62 8.34
N PHE A 141 15.47 -3.57 9.11
CA PHE A 141 15.25 -2.64 10.21
C PHE A 141 15.99 -3.06 11.48
N PRO A 142 16.44 -2.11 12.31
CA PRO A 142 17.03 -2.40 13.60
C PRO A 142 15.95 -2.67 14.65
N SER A 143 16.28 -3.49 15.65
CA SER A 143 15.33 -3.92 16.69
C SER A 143 14.87 -2.83 17.66
N GLN A 144 15.51 -1.64 17.61
CA GLN A 144 15.20 -0.48 18.46
C GLN A 144 14.63 0.69 17.65
N LEU A 145 14.15 0.45 16.43
CA LEU A 145 13.53 1.47 15.60
C LEU A 145 12.21 1.93 16.24
N GLU A 146 12.10 3.22 16.51
CA GLU A 146 10.93 3.85 17.12
C GLU A 146 10.09 4.60 16.07
N LYS A 147 10.73 5.11 15.01
CA LYS A 147 10.07 5.98 14.02
C LYS A 147 10.56 5.79 12.58
N ILE A 148 9.62 5.80 11.64
CA ILE A 148 9.86 5.93 10.19
C ILE A 148 9.27 7.27 9.73
N GLY A 149 10.14 8.19 9.34
CA GLY A 149 9.78 9.55 8.99
C GLY A 149 9.11 9.69 7.62
N ALA A 150 8.58 10.88 7.38
CA ALA A 150 7.78 11.18 6.20
C ALA A 150 8.57 10.90 4.92
N GLN A 151 7.93 10.27 3.94
CA GLN A 151 8.53 9.96 2.64
C GLN A 151 9.84 9.14 2.71
N ALA A 152 10.14 8.46 3.83
CA ALA A 152 11.41 7.78 4.05
C ALA A 152 11.82 6.84 2.89
N PHE A 153 10.86 6.10 2.32
CA PHE A 153 11.04 5.19 1.19
C PHE A 153 10.16 5.56 -0.01
N GLU A 154 9.76 6.83 -0.11
CA GLU A 154 8.92 7.31 -1.21
C GLU A 154 9.57 7.00 -2.58
N ASN A 155 8.82 6.46 -3.52
CA ASN A 155 9.31 6.13 -4.87
C ASN A 155 10.47 5.12 -4.90
N CYS A 156 10.67 4.32 -3.85
CA CYS A 156 11.47 3.10 -3.90
C CYS A 156 10.71 2.00 -4.66
N THR A 157 10.54 2.17 -5.96
CA THR A 157 9.61 1.35 -6.79
C THR A 157 9.99 -0.12 -6.93
N SER A 158 11.18 -0.54 -6.48
CA SER A 158 11.59 -1.96 -6.44
C SER A 158 11.55 -2.54 -5.02
N LEU A 159 11.25 -1.74 -3.99
CA LEU A 159 11.32 -2.15 -2.59
C LEU A 159 10.16 -3.09 -2.30
N ALA A 160 10.45 -4.39 -2.31
CA ALA A 160 9.45 -5.45 -2.24
C ALA A 160 9.45 -6.19 -0.90
N THR A 161 10.61 -6.23 -0.24
CA THR A 161 10.82 -6.97 1.00
C THR A 161 11.26 -6.03 2.11
N LEU A 162 10.58 -6.10 3.24
CA LEU A 162 10.99 -5.48 4.48
C LEU A 162 11.25 -6.59 5.49
N SER A 163 12.23 -6.41 6.38
CA SER A 163 12.23 -7.19 7.61
C SER A 163 10.99 -6.86 8.44
N GLU A 164 10.72 -7.70 9.44
CA GLU A 164 9.68 -7.45 10.44
C GLU A 164 9.84 -6.05 11.06
N LEU A 165 8.71 -5.35 11.21
CA LEU A 165 8.65 -4.08 11.93
C LEU A 165 8.81 -4.37 13.43
N PRO A 166 9.78 -3.75 14.12
CA PRO A 166 10.14 -4.12 15.49
C PRO A 166 9.07 -3.67 16.51
N SER A 167 9.09 -4.28 17.69
CA SER A 167 8.12 -3.95 18.75
C SER A 167 8.22 -2.54 19.30
N SER A 168 9.39 -1.90 19.16
CA SER A 168 9.58 -0.49 19.54
C SER A 168 8.97 0.52 18.57
N LEU A 169 8.57 0.11 17.36
CA LEU A 169 8.09 1.03 16.34
C LEU A 169 6.72 1.57 16.72
N SER A 170 6.64 2.87 17.00
CA SER A 170 5.42 3.55 17.43
C SER A 170 4.91 4.60 16.44
N GLU A 171 5.70 4.95 15.42
CA GLU A 171 5.34 6.01 14.49
C GLU A 171 5.80 5.72 13.05
N ILE A 172 4.85 5.73 12.11
CA ILE A 172 5.08 5.73 10.66
C ILE A 172 4.42 6.99 10.09
N GLU A 173 5.22 7.93 9.59
CA GLU A 173 4.73 9.22 9.10
C GLU A 173 4.22 9.14 7.65
N GLU A 174 3.57 10.23 7.23
CA GLU A 174 2.95 10.41 5.92
C GLU A 174 3.86 9.97 4.75
N LYS A 175 3.31 9.19 3.83
CA LYS A 175 4.00 8.72 2.60
C LYS A 175 5.29 7.92 2.85
N ALA A 176 5.57 7.41 4.05
CA ALA A 176 6.78 6.64 4.34
C ALA A 176 7.07 5.54 3.31
N PHE A 177 6.05 4.85 2.81
CA PHE A 177 6.14 3.79 1.79
C PHE A 177 5.36 4.09 0.49
N TYR A 178 5.13 5.36 0.19
CA TYR A 178 4.37 5.78 -1.00
C TYR A 178 5.09 5.40 -2.30
N ASN A 179 4.37 4.77 -3.24
CA ASN A 179 4.91 4.24 -4.50
C ASN A 179 6.08 3.24 -4.32
N THR A 180 5.97 2.35 -3.35
CA THR A 180 6.86 1.19 -3.16
C THR A 180 6.26 -0.06 -3.80
N ALA A 181 7.02 -1.17 -3.80
CA ALA A 181 6.55 -2.48 -4.26
C ALA A 181 6.38 -3.47 -3.10
N VAL A 182 6.20 -2.99 -1.86
CA VAL A 182 6.15 -3.83 -0.67
C VAL A 182 5.04 -4.86 -0.83
N THR A 183 5.40 -6.14 -0.66
CA THR A 183 4.50 -7.27 -0.92
C THR A 183 3.71 -7.71 0.30
N ALA A 184 4.24 -7.46 1.50
CA ALA A 184 3.57 -7.69 2.78
C ALA A 184 4.28 -6.89 3.88
N TYR A 185 3.51 -6.45 4.87
CA TYR A 185 4.01 -5.97 6.16
C TYR A 185 3.94 -7.10 7.19
N THR A 186 4.96 -7.18 8.04
CA THR A 186 5.01 -8.05 9.23
C THR A 186 5.41 -7.21 10.43
N VAL A 187 4.90 -7.54 11.60
CA VAL A 187 5.09 -6.76 12.84
C VAL A 187 5.37 -7.75 13.96
N ALA A 188 6.34 -7.43 14.81
CA ALA A 188 6.65 -8.20 16.00
C ALA A 188 5.40 -8.38 16.89
N GLU A 189 5.21 -9.58 17.45
CA GLU A 189 4.00 -9.96 18.19
C GLU A 189 3.73 -9.07 19.43
N ASP A 190 4.79 -8.45 19.97
CA ASP A 190 4.78 -7.58 21.15
C ASP A 190 4.78 -6.08 20.80
N ASN A 191 4.43 -5.68 19.58
CA ASN A 191 4.26 -4.27 19.23
C ASN A 191 2.94 -3.70 19.78
N ASP A 192 3.02 -2.64 20.58
CA ASP A 192 1.85 -2.01 21.24
C ASP A 192 1.03 -1.07 20.33
N TYR A 193 1.52 -0.73 19.14
CA TYR A 193 0.96 0.32 18.27
C TYR A 193 0.38 -0.20 16.96
N TYR A 194 0.95 -1.28 16.44
CA TYR A 194 0.62 -1.82 15.13
C TYR A 194 0.47 -3.34 15.18
N CYS A 195 -0.34 -3.87 14.27
CA CYS A 195 -0.34 -5.30 14.00
C CYS A 195 -0.46 -5.55 12.49
N ALA A 196 -0.06 -6.74 12.05
CA ALA A 196 -0.21 -7.15 10.65
C ALA A 196 -1.12 -8.38 10.51
N SER A 197 -1.96 -8.38 9.48
CA SER A 197 -2.79 -9.54 9.13
C SER A 197 -2.89 -9.65 7.61
N ASN A 198 -2.59 -10.84 7.07
CA ASN A 198 -2.51 -11.10 5.63
C ASN A 198 -1.61 -10.10 4.88
N GLY A 199 -0.53 -9.64 5.52
CA GLY A 199 0.41 -8.67 4.95
C GLY A 199 -0.06 -7.22 4.94
N VAL A 200 -1.26 -6.91 5.46
CA VAL A 200 -1.78 -5.55 5.63
C VAL A 200 -1.45 -5.06 7.04
N LEU A 201 -1.00 -3.82 7.16
CA LEU A 201 -0.69 -3.16 8.42
C LEU A 201 -1.93 -2.42 8.95
N TYR A 202 -2.22 -2.63 10.24
CA TYR A 202 -3.28 -1.97 10.99
C TYR A 202 -2.69 -1.30 12.22
N ASP A 203 -3.49 -0.46 12.88
CA ASP A 203 -3.26 -0.15 14.29
C ASP A 203 -3.36 -1.41 15.18
N ALA A 204 -2.98 -1.29 16.46
CA ALA A 204 -2.98 -2.40 17.40
C ALA A 204 -4.37 -3.06 17.54
N ASP A 205 -5.44 -2.27 17.49
CA ASP A 205 -6.82 -2.71 17.71
C ASP A 205 -7.53 -3.19 16.43
N LYS A 206 -6.89 -3.10 15.24
CA LYS A 206 -7.47 -3.39 13.93
C LYS A 206 -8.73 -2.58 13.60
N ILE A 207 -8.75 -1.32 14.05
CA ILE A 207 -9.80 -0.34 13.75
C ILE A 207 -9.43 0.50 12.53
N SER A 208 -8.14 0.82 12.35
CA SER A 208 -7.64 1.55 11.17
C SER A 208 -6.69 0.70 10.32
N ILE A 209 -6.89 0.73 8.99
CA ILE A 209 -5.88 0.25 8.04
C ILE A 209 -4.85 1.36 7.83
N GLN A 210 -3.62 1.07 8.23
CA GLN A 210 -2.48 1.98 8.14
C GLN A 210 -1.82 1.90 6.76
N LEU A 211 -1.47 0.69 6.31
CA LEU A 211 -0.81 0.47 5.02
C LEU A 211 -1.22 -0.87 4.40
N TYR A 212 -1.68 -0.81 3.17
CA TYR A 212 -1.84 -1.94 2.28
C TYR A 212 -0.56 -2.14 1.44
N PRO A 213 -0.09 -3.38 1.25
CA PRO A 213 1.10 -3.67 0.45
C PRO A 213 0.85 -3.36 -1.04
N ALA A 214 1.36 -2.23 -1.54
CA ALA A 214 1.19 -1.79 -2.92
C ALA A 214 1.71 -2.81 -3.97
N GLY A 215 2.68 -3.64 -3.60
CA GLY A 215 3.20 -4.74 -4.41
C GLY A 215 2.43 -6.06 -4.28
N SER A 216 1.35 -6.12 -3.51
CA SER A 216 0.49 -7.30 -3.44
C SER A 216 -0.04 -7.67 -4.82
N SER A 217 -0.06 -8.98 -5.11
CA SER A 217 -0.62 -9.53 -6.34
C SER A 217 -2.14 -9.71 -6.28
N ALA A 218 -2.76 -9.46 -5.13
CA ALA A 218 -4.20 -9.63 -4.95
C ALA A 218 -4.99 -8.62 -5.80
N THR A 219 -6.02 -9.12 -6.49
CA THR A 219 -6.94 -8.32 -7.31
C THR A 219 -8.19 -7.87 -6.55
N SER A 220 -8.41 -8.43 -5.36
CA SER A 220 -9.44 -7.99 -4.42
C SER A 220 -8.93 -8.11 -2.99
N PHE A 221 -9.53 -7.32 -2.10
CA PHE A 221 -9.24 -7.36 -0.67
C PHE A 221 -10.54 -7.22 0.11
N GLU A 222 -10.77 -8.15 1.04
CA GLU A 222 -11.90 -8.10 1.97
C GLU A 222 -11.45 -7.35 3.22
N ILE A 223 -11.98 -6.14 3.40
CA ILE A 223 -11.72 -5.34 4.60
C ILE A 223 -12.46 -6.00 5.78
N PRO A 224 -11.77 -6.30 6.90
CA PRO A 224 -12.42 -6.83 8.09
C PRO A 224 -13.53 -5.91 8.59
N GLY A 225 -14.66 -6.48 9.03
CA GLY A 225 -15.79 -5.68 9.54
C GLY A 225 -15.52 -4.88 10.81
N SER A 226 -14.39 -5.12 11.49
CA SER A 226 -13.92 -4.32 12.63
C SER A 226 -13.31 -2.98 12.23
N VAL A 227 -12.89 -2.84 10.96
CA VAL A 227 -12.22 -1.62 10.47
C VAL A 227 -13.26 -0.51 10.36
N GLY A 228 -13.02 0.57 11.10
CA GLY A 228 -13.79 1.82 11.04
C GLY A 228 -13.14 2.86 10.12
N GLU A 229 -11.83 2.79 9.91
CA GLU A 229 -11.08 3.85 9.23
C GLU A 229 -10.04 3.32 8.23
N ILE A 230 -9.83 4.09 7.16
CA ILE A 230 -8.73 3.89 6.20
C ILE A 230 -7.89 5.17 6.21
N ASP A 231 -6.62 5.03 6.59
CA ASP A 231 -5.72 6.17 6.76
C ASP A 231 -5.24 6.78 5.43
N GLU A 232 -4.60 7.95 5.56
CA GLU A 232 -4.04 8.68 4.44
C GLU A 232 -3.03 7.81 3.67
N TYR A 233 -3.17 7.73 2.34
CA TYR A 233 -2.32 6.92 1.46
C TYR A 233 -2.31 5.41 1.73
N ALA A 234 -3.17 4.87 2.58
CA ALA A 234 -3.12 3.47 3.00
C ALA A 234 -3.12 2.46 1.82
N PHE A 235 -3.87 2.73 0.76
CA PHE A 235 -3.96 1.93 -0.46
C PHE A 235 -3.34 2.63 -1.69
N ALA A 236 -2.56 3.69 -1.50
CA ALA A 236 -1.96 4.42 -2.60
C ALA A 236 -1.08 3.50 -3.45
N TYR A 237 -1.21 3.58 -4.78
CA TYR A 237 -0.53 2.73 -5.75
C TYR A 237 -0.75 1.21 -5.60
N ALA A 238 -1.85 0.76 -4.98
CA ALA A 238 -2.28 -0.65 -5.04
C ALA A 238 -2.75 -1.01 -6.48
N LYS A 239 -1.83 -1.06 -7.45
CA LYS A 239 -2.11 -1.16 -8.89
C LYS A 239 -2.73 -2.48 -9.34
N ASN A 240 -2.51 -3.54 -8.57
CA ASN A 240 -3.09 -4.86 -8.84
C ASN A 240 -4.52 -4.99 -8.29
N LEU A 241 -4.88 -4.20 -7.26
CA LEU A 241 -6.20 -4.24 -6.64
C LEU A 241 -7.24 -3.70 -7.61
N LYS A 242 -8.17 -4.54 -8.06
CA LYS A 242 -9.21 -4.21 -9.05
C LYS A 242 -10.56 -3.93 -8.42
N ASN A 243 -10.89 -4.66 -7.36
CA ASN A 243 -12.20 -4.57 -6.72
C ASN A 243 -12.03 -4.39 -5.21
N ILE A 244 -12.79 -3.47 -4.65
CA ILE A 244 -12.88 -3.30 -3.20
C ILE A 244 -14.33 -3.07 -2.76
N CYS A 245 -14.68 -3.66 -1.62
CA CYS A 245 -15.96 -3.49 -0.95
C CYS A 245 -15.72 -2.92 0.45
N LEU A 246 -16.19 -1.70 0.71
CA LEU A 246 -16.11 -1.08 2.03
C LEU A 246 -17.23 -1.65 2.94
N PRO A 247 -16.92 -2.14 4.15
CA PRO A 247 -17.88 -2.82 5.02
C PRO A 247 -18.87 -1.83 5.67
N GLU A 248 -19.97 -2.35 6.20
CA GLU A 248 -21.05 -1.54 6.82
C GLU A 248 -20.56 -0.64 7.97
N GLY A 249 -19.57 -1.10 8.74
CA GLY A 249 -19.02 -0.40 9.91
C GLY A 249 -18.00 0.69 9.61
N LEU A 250 -17.58 0.85 8.35
CA LEU A 250 -16.57 1.85 7.98
C LEU A 250 -17.15 3.26 8.04
N THR A 251 -16.51 4.16 8.79
CA THR A 251 -16.99 5.55 8.96
C THR A 251 -16.16 6.57 8.19
N ASN A 252 -14.88 6.27 7.90
CA ASN A 252 -13.99 7.24 7.28
C ASN A 252 -13.03 6.60 6.26
N VAL A 253 -12.92 7.23 5.09
CA VAL A 253 -11.81 7.04 4.14
C VAL A 253 -11.07 8.37 4.03
N SER A 254 -9.82 8.40 4.50
CA SER A 254 -9.03 9.63 4.56
C SER A 254 -8.63 10.16 3.18
N LYS A 255 -8.12 11.39 3.15
CA LYS A 255 -7.61 12.01 1.91
C LYS A 255 -6.56 11.12 1.24
N TYR A 256 -6.57 11.06 -0.09
CA TYR A 256 -5.63 10.26 -0.90
C TYR A 256 -5.53 8.75 -0.58
N ALA A 257 -6.43 8.17 0.22
CA ALA A 257 -6.32 6.79 0.69
C ALA A 257 -6.08 5.76 -0.42
N PHE A 258 -6.73 5.92 -1.57
CA PHE A 258 -6.64 5.06 -2.77
C PHE A 258 -6.02 5.78 -3.97
N GLU A 259 -5.25 6.85 -3.77
CA GLU A 259 -4.63 7.59 -4.86
C GLU A 259 -3.80 6.64 -5.77
N HIS A 260 -4.00 6.71 -7.08
CA HIS A 260 -3.35 5.83 -8.07
C HIS A 260 -3.61 4.32 -7.92
N ALA A 261 -4.62 3.89 -7.15
CA ALA A 261 -4.98 2.49 -7.04
C ALA A 261 -5.51 1.94 -8.39
N GLY A 262 -5.33 0.64 -8.60
CA GLY A 262 -5.69 -0.04 -9.85
C GLY A 262 -7.17 -0.41 -9.98
N LEU A 263 -8.04 0.24 -9.20
CA LEU A 263 -9.45 -0.13 -9.05
C LEU A 263 -10.19 -0.01 -10.38
N GLU A 264 -10.98 -1.02 -10.71
CA GLU A 264 -11.94 -1.03 -11.81
C GLU A 264 -13.36 -0.84 -11.29
N GLN A 265 -13.65 -1.39 -10.11
CA GLN A 265 -14.95 -1.27 -9.44
C GLN A 265 -14.78 -0.94 -7.96
N PHE A 266 -15.66 -0.07 -7.47
CA PHE A 266 -15.75 0.31 -6.07
C PHE A 266 -17.17 0.09 -5.57
N THR A 267 -17.31 -0.57 -4.42
CA THR A 267 -18.59 -0.71 -3.72
C THR A 267 -18.45 -0.28 -2.27
N SER A 268 -19.44 0.43 -1.74
CA SER A 268 -19.52 0.75 -0.31
C SER A 268 -20.84 0.27 0.30
N LEU A 269 -20.75 -0.55 1.35
CA LEU A 269 -21.89 -0.94 2.20
C LEU A 269 -22.06 0.02 3.40
N ALA A 270 -21.07 0.88 3.64
CA ALA A 270 -21.01 1.77 4.78
C ALA A 270 -22.16 2.78 4.81
N SER A 271 -22.72 2.98 6.00
CA SER A 271 -23.69 4.05 6.26
C SER A 271 -23.03 5.20 7.02
N ASN A 272 -23.36 6.44 6.64
CA ASN A 272 -22.73 7.66 7.10
C ASN A 272 -21.21 7.75 6.80
N LEU A 273 -20.76 7.13 5.71
CA LEU A 273 -19.35 7.17 5.32
C LEU A 273 -18.92 8.60 4.95
N SER A 274 -17.79 9.04 5.51
CA SER A 274 -17.06 10.23 5.07
C SER A 274 -15.94 9.82 4.11
N ILE A 275 -15.93 10.39 2.90
CA ILE A 275 -14.87 10.19 1.91
C ILE A 275 -14.07 11.48 1.79
N GLY A 276 -12.77 11.42 2.09
CA GLY A 276 -11.87 12.55 2.09
C GLY A 276 -11.56 13.14 0.72
N GLU A 277 -10.92 14.31 0.72
CA GLU A 277 -10.44 14.97 -0.49
C GLU A 277 -9.50 14.05 -1.29
N SER A 278 -9.71 13.95 -2.60
CA SER A 278 -8.87 13.13 -3.49
C SER A 278 -8.71 11.65 -3.05
N ALA A 279 -9.61 11.11 -2.21
CA ALA A 279 -9.49 9.76 -1.66
C ALA A 279 -9.30 8.66 -2.72
N PHE A 280 -9.91 8.80 -3.90
CA PHE A 280 -9.80 7.90 -5.05
C PHE A 280 -9.30 8.64 -6.30
N SER A 281 -8.38 9.60 -6.13
CA SER A 281 -7.78 10.31 -7.26
C SER A 281 -6.92 9.40 -8.11
N ASP A 282 -6.91 9.64 -9.42
CA ASP A 282 -6.05 8.98 -10.40
C ASP A 282 -6.17 7.44 -10.41
N CYS A 283 -7.32 6.91 -9.97
CA CYS A 283 -7.76 5.54 -10.22
C CYS A 283 -8.22 5.42 -11.69
N VAL A 284 -7.27 5.49 -12.62
CA VAL A 284 -7.53 5.64 -14.06
C VAL A 284 -8.30 4.47 -14.69
N GLU A 285 -8.29 3.31 -14.01
CA GLU A 285 -9.01 2.11 -14.42
C GLU A 285 -10.46 2.04 -13.91
N LEU A 286 -10.85 2.94 -13.00
CA LEU A 286 -12.13 2.89 -12.30
C LEU A 286 -13.27 3.20 -13.26
N GLN A 287 -14.20 2.26 -13.38
CA GLN A 287 -15.33 2.31 -14.31
C GLN A 287 -16.66 2.55 -13.60
N THR A 288 -16.83 1.94 -12.43
CA THR A 288 -18.08 1.94 -11.67
C THR A 288 -17.85 2.22 -10.18
N VAL A 289 -18.76 3.01 -9.60
CA VAL A 289 -18.83 3.32 -8.17
C VAL A 289 -20.26 3.02 -7.71
N ASP A 290 -20.42 2.14 -6.73
CA ASP A 290 -21.72 1.74 -6.18
C ASP A 290 -21.77 2.01 -4.66
N PHE A 291 -22.50 3.06 -4.29
CA PHE A 291 -22.80 3.38 -2.89
C PHE A 291 -24.11 2.70 -2.49
N LYS A 292 -24.01 1.54 -1.83
CA LYS A 292 -25.16 0.79 -1.33
C LYS A 292 -25.66 1.32 0.01
N GLY A 293 -24.75 1.73 0.88
CA GLY A 293 -25.09 2.44 2.11
C GLY A 293 -25.28 3.95 1.89
N ALA A 294 -25.88 4.61 2.87
CA ALA A 294 -26.06 6.06 2.86
C ALA A 294 -24.71 6.76 3.06
N ILE A 295 -24.32 7.68 2.18
CA ILE A 295 -23.03 8.39 2.29
C ILE A 295 -23.23 9.71 3.03
N GLY A 296 -22.39 10.00 4.03
CA GLY A 296 -22.44 11.25 4.78
C GLY A 296 -21.90 12.41 3.96
N GLY A 297 -20.68 12.27 3.44
CA GLY A 297 -20.02 13.29 2.63
C GLY A 297 -18.98 12.74 1.67
N ILE A 298 -18.80 13.44 0.55
CA ILE A 298 -17.78 13.14 -0.45
C ILE A 298 -16.98 14.41 -0.72
N GLY A 299 -15.73 14.41 -0.27
CA GLY A 299 -14.81 15.54 -0.35
C GLY A 299 -14.48 15.96 -1.77
N SER A 300 -13.95 17.17 -1.90
CA SER A 300 -13.54 17.72 -3.20
C SER A 300 -12.56 16.79 -3.90
N TYR A 301 -12.63 16.72 -5.24
CA TYR A 301 -11.71 15.90 -6.03
C TYR A 301 -11.66 14.40 -5.68
N ALA A 302 -12.57 13.87 -4.87
CA ALA A 302 -12.51 12.49 -4.37
C ALA A 302 -12.33 11.44 -5.47
N PHE A 303 -12.90 11.64 -6.66
CA PHE A 303 -12.76 10.79 -7.84
C PHE A 303 -12.15 11.56 -9.04
N LYS A 304 -11.14 12.40 -8.75
CA LYS A 304 -10.41 13.17 -9.75
C LYS A 304 -9.64 12.26 -10.71
N ASN A 305 -9.59 12.63 -11.99
CA ASN A 305 -8.84 11.94 -13.07
C ASN A 305 -9.19 10.44 -13.28
N ASN A 306 -10.37 9.99 -12.86
CA ASN A 306 -10.85 8.63 -13.11
C ASN A 306 -11.42 8.53 -14.53
N ASN A 307 -10.54 8.48 -15.53
CA ASN A 307 -10.91 8.69 -16.93
C ASN A 307 -11.84 7.64 -17.54
N LYS A 308 -11.97 6.46 -16.91
CA LYS A 308 -12.91 5.40 -17.34
C LYS A 308 -14.23 5.42 -16.57
N LEU A 309 -14.39 6.29 -15.57
CA LEU A 309 -15.56 6.32 -14.70
C LEU A 309 -16.77 6.78 -15.50
N SER A 310 -17.69 5.85 -15.74
CA SER A 310 -18.87 6.06 -16.57
C SER A 310 -20.17 5.95 -15.77
N VAL A 311 -20.14 5.26 -14.62
CA VAL A 311 -21.33 4.99 -13.81
C VAL A 311 -21.05 5.22 -12.33
N VAL A 312 -21.92 6.01 -11.68
CA VAL A 312 -22.00 6.15 -10.22
C VAL A 312 -23.42 5.83 -9.79
N GLN A 313 -23.58 5.01 -8.77
CA GLN A 313 -24.89 4.61 -8.24
C GLN A 313 -24.99 4.98 -6.77
N PHE A 314 -26.10 5.61 -6.39
CA PHE A 314 -26.48 5.87 -5.01
C PHE A 314 -27.75 5.08 -4.71
N THR A 315 -27.58 3.92 -4.09
CA THR A 315 -28.67 3.04 -3.66
C THR A 315 -29.07 3.33 -2.21
N GLY A 316 -28.17 3.88 -1.40
CA GLY A 316 -28.51 4.42 -0.08
C GLY A 316 -29.35 5.70 -0.22
N SER A 317 -30.54 5.73 0.38
CA SER A 317 -31.59 6.73 0.18
C SER A 317 -31.32 8.11 0.81
N ALA A 318 -30.06 8.52 0.97
CA ALA A 318 -29.66 9.79 1.57
C ALA A 318 -28.89 10.68 0.58
N MET A 319 -29.07 12.00 0.72
CA MET A 319 -28.33 13.00 -0.06
C MET A 319 -26.95 13.21 0.58
N PRO A 320 -25.83 12.90 -0.10
CA PRO A 320 -24.50 13.13 0.44
C PRO A 320 -24.16 14.63 0.45
N GLU A 321 -23.34 15.04 1.41
CA GLU A 321 -22.68 16.34 1.31
C GLU A 321 -21.54 16.28 0.28
N PHE A 322 -21.76 16.89 -0.89
CA PHE A 322 -20.71 16.99 -1.91
C PHE A 322 -19.77 18.17 -1.67
N GLY A 323 -18.48 17.93 -1.86
CA GLY A 323 -17.45 18.93 -2.16
C GLY A 323 -17.50 19.38 -3.63
N GLN A 324 -16.47 20.11 -4.05
CA GLN A 324 -16.36 20.60 -5.43
C GLN A 324 -15.56 19.61 -6.29
N HIS A 325 -15.89 19.49 -7.58
CA HIS A 325 -15.13 18.70 -8.54
C HIS A 325 -14.93 17.23 -8.10
N VAL A 326 -15.91 16.66 -7.38
CA VAL A 326 -15.89 15.28 -6.88
C VAL A 326 -15.60 14.29 -8.00
N PHE A 327 -16.29 14.41 -9.13
CA PHE A 327 -16.11 13.56 -10.31
C PHE A 327 -15.51 14.36 -11.46
N THR A 328 -14.30 14.00 -11.92
CA THR A 328 -13.68 14.65 -13.09
C THR A 328 -13.20 13.65 -14.16
N PRO A 329 -14.02 12.67 -14.58
CA PRO A 329 -13.63 11.78 -15.66
C PRO A 329 -13.41 12.58 -16.95
N LYS A 330 -12.42 12.21 -17.77
CA LYS A 330 -12.20 12.82 -19.08
C LYS A 330 -12.76 11.95 -20.19
N ALA A 331 -13.41 12.57 -21.17
CA ALA A 331 -13.85 11.94 -22.42
C ALA A 331 -14.92 10.82 -22.29
N VAL A 332 -15.61 10.73 -21.15
CA VAL A 332 -16.70 9.77 -20.91
C VAL A 332 -17.90 10.52 -20.35
N LYS A 333 -19.11 10.27 -20.89
CA LYS A 333 -20.35 10.78 -20.30
C LYS A 333 -20.64 10.03 -19.00
N LEU A 334 -20.73 10.77 -17.89
CA LEU A 334 -21.00 10.22 -16.57
C LEU A 334 -22.50 9.98 -16.37
N LYS A 335 -22.89 8.75 -16.05
CA LYS A 335 -24.26 8.41 -15.64
C LYS A 335 -24.33 8.27 -14.13
N VAL A 336 -25.22 9.03 -13.50
CA VAL A 336 -25.44 8.96 -12.06
C VAL A 336 -26.84 8.44 -11.81
N TYR A 337 -26.96 7.30 -11.15
CA TYR A 337 -28.23 6.68 -10.83
C TYR A 337 -28.61 6.92 -9.37
N VAL A 338 -29.82 7.41 -9.16
CA VAL A 338 -30.38 7.75 -7.84
C VAL A 338 -31.85 7.36 -7.77
N GLU A 339 -32.43 7.32 -6.57
CA GLU A 339 -33.88 7.16 -6.43
C GLU A 339 -34.64 8.31 -7.12
N LYS A 340 -35.80 8.01 -7.73
CA LYS A 340 -36.60 8.96 -8.52
C LYS A 340 -36.86 10.30 -7.83
N ASN A 341 -37.15 10.27 -6.53
CA ASN A 341 -37.44 11.43 -5.67
C ASN A 341 -36.20 12.29 -5.35
N LEU A 342 -34.98 11.81 -5.64
CA LEU A 342 -33.73 12.52 -5.40
C LEU A 342 -33.16 13.19 -6.65
N ILE A 343 -33.69 12.90 -7.84
CA ILE A 343 -33.16 13.40 -9.12
C ILE A 343 -33.00 14.91 -9.14
N ASP A 344 -34.03 15.67 -8.76
CA ASP A 344 -33.98 17.14 -8.78
C ASP A 344 -32.95 17.69 -7.80
N LYS A 345 -32.83 17.09 -6.61
CA LYS A 345 -31.83 17.48 -5.60
C LYS A 345 -30.40 17.20 -6.06
N PHE A 346 -30.18 16.08 -6.75
CA PHE A 346 -28.89 15.76 -7.33
C PHE A 346 -28.55 16.70 -8.49
N ASN A 347 -29.50 17.04 -9.36
CA ASN A 347 -29.29 18.01 -10.43
C ASN A 347 -28.91 19.39 -9.88
N ASP A 348 -29.62 19.86 -8.84
CA ASP A 348 -29.32 21.13 -8.17
C ASP A 348 -27.92 21.10 -7.53
N ALA A 349 -27.59 20.06 -6.77
CA ALA A 349 -26.26 19.94 -6.16
C ALA A 349 -25.14 19.86 -7.21
N PHE A 350 -25.30 19.05 -8.27
CA PHE A 350 -24.30 18.91 -9.32
C PHE A 350 -24.01 20.22 -10.04
N SER A 351 -25.04 21.03 -10.29
CA SER A 351 -24.89 22.32 -10.95
C SER A 351 -24.32 23.39 -10.01
N THR A 352 -24.89 23.56 -8.82
CA THR A 352 -24.52 24.63 -7.88
C THR A 352 -23.14 24.42 -7.26
N LYS A 353 -22.78 23.19 -6.91
CA LYS A 353 -21.48 22.85 -6.28
C LYS A 353 -20.42 22.43 -7.28
N LYS A 354 -20.72 22.36 -8.58
CA LYS A 354 -19.82 21.83 -9.61
C LYS A 354 -19.29 20.43 -9.26
N VAL A 355 -20.18 19.53 -8.84
CA VAL A 355 -19.83 18.18 -8.36
C VAL A 355 -19.14 17.37 -9.46
N ALA A 356 -19.63 17.49 -10.70
CA ALA A 356 -18.96 16.95 -11.88
C ALA A 356 -18.33 18.08 -12.70
N SER A 357 -17.11 17.88 -13.22
CA SER A 357 -16.44 18.88 -14.06
C SER A 357 -15.57 18.25 -15.14
N GLY A 358 -15.43 18.93 -16.28
CA GLY A 358 -14.69 18.41 -17.45
C GLY A 358 -15.38 17.25 -18.17
N THR A 359 -16.64 16.96 -17.81
CA THR A 359 -17.46 15.88 -18.38
C THR A 359 -18.92 16.30 -18.52
N MET A 360 -19.63 15.69 -19.47
CA MET A 360 -21.09 15.68 -19.52
C MET A 360 -21.61 14.65 -18.53
N TYR A 361 -22.66 14.99 -17.78
CA TYR A 361 -23.32 14.04 -16.89
C TYR A 361 -24.84 13.96 -17.14
N GLU A 362 -25.45 12.85 -16.75
CA GLU A 362 -26.90 12.69 -16.64
C GLU A 362 -27.27 12.06 -15.30
N ILE A 363 -28.26 12.63 -14.62
CA ILE A 363 -28.85 12.06 -13.40
C ILE A 363 -30.11 11.30 -13.81
N LEU A 364 -30.18 10.02 -13.46
CA LEU A 364 -31.22 9.09 -13.91
C LEU A 364 -31.88 8.39 -12.73
N ASP A 365 -33.16 8.04 -12.88
CA ASP A 365 -33.86 7.15 -11.95
C ASP A 365 -33.23 5.76 -12.04
N ILE A 366 -32.81 5.24 -10.88
CA ILE A 366 -32.25 3.90 -10.75
C ILE A 366 -33.21 2.82 -11.28
N THR A 367 -34.52 3.06 -11.30
CA THR A 367 -35.52 2.10 -11.79
C THR A 367 -35.83 2.19 -13.29
N THR A 368 -35.50 3.30 -13.97
CA THR A 368 -35.84 3.48 -15.39
C THR A 368 -34.69 3.02 -16.29
N SER A 369 -34.84 1.82 -16.87
CA SER A 369 -34.18 1.36 -18.12
C SER A 369 -32.67 1.59 -18.25
N GLY A 370 -31.90 0.57 -17.88
CA GLY A 370 -30.43 0.50 -18.04
C GLY A 370 -29.76 -0.52 -17.12
N ILE A 371 -30.49 -0.96 -16.09
CA ILE A 371 -30.12 -2.09 -15.26
C ILE A 371 -30.22 -3.36 -16.13
N ALA A 372 -29.07 -3.91 -16.52
CA ALA A 372 -28.95 -5.35 -16.61
C ALA A 372 -29.55 -5.88 -15.31
N LYS A 373 -30.73 -6.51 -15.39
CA LYS A 373 -31.43 -7.12 -14.25
C LYS A 373 -30.36 -7.66 -13.30
N GLN A 374 -30.57 -7.45 -12.02
CA GLN A 374 -29.81 -7.97 -10.87
C GLN A 374 -29.42 -9.48 -10.99
N SER A 375 -29.93 -10.19 -12.00
CA SER A 375 -29.52 -11.50 -12.51
C SER A 375 -28.21 -11.58 -13.33
N VAL A 376 -27.55 -10.48 -13.74
CA VAL A 376 -26.25 -10.56 -14.45
C VAL A 376 -25.05 -10.53 -13.50
N TYR A 377 -25.23 -10.10 -12.25
CA TYR A 377 -24.18 -10.15 -11.21
C TYR A 377 -24.21 -11.43 -10.37
N GLU A 378 -25.12 -12.37 -10.65
CA GLU A 378 -25.16 -13.67 -9.96
C GLU A 378 -24.13 -14.70 -10.46
N SER A 379 -23.42 -14.43 -11.56
CA SER A 379 -22.67 -15.48 -12.27
C SER A 379 -21.18 -15.63 -11.92
N ASN A 380 -20.55 -14.76 -11.12
CA ASN A 380 -19.12 -14.91 -10.76
C ASN A 380 -18.81 -14.73 -9.26
N ILE A 381 -19.80 -14.89 -8.39
CA ILE A 381 -19.54 -15.01 -6.94
C ILE A 381 -19.38 -16.49 -6.64
N ASP A 382 -18.21 -16.90 -6.15
CA ASP A 382 -17.99 -18.24 -5.64
C ASP A 382 -18.98 -18.51 -4.49
N LYS A 383 -19.80 -19.55 -4.65
CA LYS A 383 -20.80 -19.97 -3.67
C LYS A 383 -20.36 -21.29 -3.08
N VAL A 384 -20.25 -21.36 -1.76
CA VAL A 384 -19.94 -22.61 -1.05
C VAL A 384 -21.16 -23.03 -0.24
N HIS A 385 -21.60 -24.27 -0.44
CA HIS A 385 -22.73 -24.84 0.29
C HIS A 385 -22.23 -25.60 1.52
N PHE A 386 -22.91 -25.39 2.65
CA PHE A 386 -22.67 -26.11 3.89
C PHE A 386 -23.96 -26.78 4.38
N ASP A 387 -23.82 -27.90 5.10
CA ASP A 387 -24.92 -28.46 5.89
C ASP A 387 -25.12 -27.66 7.20
N VAL A 388 -26.16 -28.00 7.95
CA VAL A 388 -26.46 -27.37 9.25
C VAL A 388 -25.37 -27.60 10.31
N CYS A 389 -24.46 -28.54 10.08
CA CYS A 389 -23.33 -28.86 10.93
C CYS A 389 -22.04 -28.18 10.45
N GLY A 390 -22.11 -27.30 9.44
CA GLY A 390 -20.96 -26.54 8.92
C GLY A 390 -20.03 -27.32 7.99
N ARG A 391 -20.43 -28.48 7.49
CA ARG A 391 -19.62 -29.29 6.54
C ARG A 391 -19.91 -28.88 5.12
N LYS A 392 -18.86 -28.77 4.28
CA LYS A 392 -19.01 -28.45 2.86
C LYS A 392 -19.76 -29.56 2.11
N ILE A 393 -20.78 -29.20 1.34
CA ILE A 393 -21.63 -30.13 0.60
C ILE A 393 -21.77 -29.73 -0.88
N SER A 394 -22.16 -30.68 -1.73
CA SER A 394 -22.44 -30.43 -3.15
C SER A 394 -23.82 -29.79 -3.34
N LYS A 395 -23.98 -28.93 -4.35
CA LYS A 395 -25.25 -28.26 -4.70
C LYS A 395 -26.39 -29.23 -5.06
N HIS A 396 -26.08 -30.50 -5.33
CA HIS A 396 -27.04 -31.53 -5.72
C HIS A 396 -27.59 -32.35 -4.54
N ASN A 397 -27.08 -32.15 -3.33
CA ASN A 397 -27.61 -32.83 -2.16
C ASN A 397 -28.98 -32.24 -1.78
N LYS A 398 -29.94 -33.10 -1.40
CA LYS A 398 -31.23 -32.67 -0.86
C LYS A 398 -31.06 -32.30 0.61
N GLY A 399 -31.70 -31.22 1.05
CA GLY A 399 -31.60 -30.77 2.44
C GLY A 399 -31.37 -29.26 2.58
N LEU A 400 -31.28 -28.81 3.84
CA LEU A 400 -31.16 -27.39 4.17
C LEU A 400 -29.71 -26.97 3.95
N HIS A 401 -29.48 -26.12 2.97
CA HIS A 401 -28.16 -25.61 2.63
C HIS A 401 -27.97 -24.25 3.26
N ILE A 402 -26.84 -24.07 3.95
CA ILE A 402 -26.31 -22.77 4.33
C ILE A 402 -25.38 -22.33 3.20
N ILE A 403 -25.80 -21.35 2.43
CA ILE A 403 -25.05 -20.83 1.28
C ILE A 403 -24.27 -19.61 1.75
N ARG A 404 -22.95 -19.69 1.66
CA ARG A 404 -22.07 -18.53 1.85
C ARG A 404 -21.65 -17.99 0.49
N TYR A 405 -21.84 -16.70 0.32
CA TYR A 405 -21.41 -15.95 -0.84
C TYR A 405 -20.03 -15.32 -0.54
N SER A 406 -19.21 -15.09 -1.57
CA SER A 406 -17.90 -14.44 -1.40
C SER A 406 -18.00 -12.96 -0.99
N ASP A 407 -19.21 -12.40 -0.90
CA ASP A 407 -19.51 -11.08 -0.35
C ASP A 407 -20.00 -11.13 1.11
N GLY A 408 -19.78 -12.25 1.80
CA GLY A 408 -20.10 -12.42 3.23
C GLY A 408 -21.56 -12.74 3.51
N ARG A 409 -22.47 -12.63 2.53
CA ARG A 409 -23.88 -12.96 2.73
C ARG A 409 -24.06 -14.44 3.05
N VAL A 410 -24.96 -14.73 4.00
CA VAL A 410 -25.33 -16.10 4.39
C VAL A 410 -26.84 -16.30 4.22
N VAL A 411 -27.21 -17.28 3.39
CA VAL A 411 -28.63 -17.58 3.10
C VAL A 411 -28.93 -19.04 3.42
N LYS A 412 -30.05 -19.28 4.12
CA LYS A 412 -30.58 -20.63 4.35
C LYS A 412 -31.54 -20.98 3.22
N ARG A 413 -31.25 -22.03 2.44
CA ARG A 413 -32.07 -22.46 1.30
C ARG A 413 -32.41 -23.94 1.40
N MET A 414 -33.68 -24.24 1.21
CA MET A 414 -34.17 -25.62 1.13
C MET A 414 -33.97 -26.17 -0.29
N VAL A 415 -33.11 -27.18 -0.46
CA VAL A 415 -32.92 -27.87 -1.74
C VAL A 415 -33.81 -29.12 -1.75
N LYS A 416 -34.81 -29.14 -2.64
CA LYS A 416 -35.84 -30.20 -2.75
C LYS A 416 -35.37 -31.40 -3.58
#